data_AF-A0A6B8KK92-F1
#
_entry.id   AF-A0A6B8KK92-F1
#
_cell.length_a   1.000
_cell.length_b   1.000
_cell.length_c   1.000
_cell.angle_alpha   90.00
_cell.angle_beta   90.00
_cell.angle_gamma   90.00
#
_symmetry.space_group_name_H-M   'P 1'
#
loop_
_entity.id
_entity.type
_entity.pdbx_description
1 polymer ?
#
loop_
_entity_poly.entity_id
_entity_poly.type
_entity_poly.pdbx_seq_one_letter_code
_entity_poly.pdbx_strand_id
1 'polypeptide(L)'
;MAIEAAHASKGRGQPLASLDASELSHRFYRWRGASGKGYICSVFPKGELPLVAGFSSAVTIGVSRDAGTPRAVCVMPSGAFALAEDRAISALEADSGVEEWHVHFTADDACARDLAASLLH
;
A
#
# COMPACT_ATOMS: atom_id res chain seq x y z
N MET A 1 10.62 31.10 -16.77
CA MET A 1 11.44 30.06 -16.13
C MET A 1 10.92 29.89 -14.71
N ALA A 2 9.86 29.08 -14.56
CA ALA A 2 9.22 28.84 -13.27
C ALA A 2 9.92 27.63 -12.63
N ILE A 3 10.37 27.81 -11.39
CA ILE A 3 10.92 26.72 -10.59
C ILE A 3 9.73 25.85 -10.21
N GLU A 4 9.60 24.69 -10.87
CA GLU A 4 8.66 23.65 -10.48
C GLU A 4 8.95 23.26 -9.03
N ALA A 5 8.03 23.59 -8.14
CA ALA A 5 8.04 23.09 -6.78
C ALA A 5 7.73 21.60 -6.83
N ALA A 6 8.77 20.80 -7.01
CA ALA A 6 8.74 19.35 -6.87
C ALA A 6 8.43 18.99 -5.41
N HIS A 7 7.16 19.02 -5.02
CA HIS A 7 6.67 18.24 -3.89
C HIS A 7 6.42 16.80 -4.35
N ALA A 8 7.52 16.09 -4.64
CA ALA A 8 7.49 14.66 -4.90
C ALA A 8 7.23 13.93 -3.58
N SER A 9 6.01 13.41 -3.39
CA SER A 9 5.70 12.40 -2.37
C SER A 9 6.68 11.22 -2.51
N LYS A 10 7.43 10.89 -1.45
CA LYS A 10 8.56 9.96 -1.53
C LYS A 10 8.17 8.47 -1.46
N GLY A 11 6.99 8.15 -0.95
CA GLY A 11 6.37 6.84 -1.12
C GLY A 11 5.52 6.83 -2.39
N ARG A 12 6.12 6.57 -3.55
CA ARG A 12 5.38 6.22 -4.77
C ARG A 12 5.68 4.78 -5.12
N GLY A 13 4.64 3.97 -5.18
CA GLY A 13 4.77 2.61 -5.68
C GLY A 13 5.29 2.64 -7.12
N GLN A 14 6.04 1.62 -7.53
CA GLN A 14 6.56 1.47 -8.89
C GLN A 14 6.08 0.15 -9.52
N PRO A 15 5.73 0.15 -10.82
CA PRO A 15 5.48 -1.09 -11.53
C PRO A 15 6.76 -1.93 -11.61
N LEU A 16 6.59 -3.24 -11.84
CA LEU A 16 7.70 -4.15 -12.04
C LEU A 16 7.99 -4.30 -13.53
N ALA A 17 9.10 -3.73 -13.99
CA ALA A 17 9.50 -3.79 -15.41
C ALA A 17 9.55 -5.22 -15.98
N SER A 18 9.83 -6.22 -15.13
CA SER A 18 9.81 -7.64 -15.52
C SER A 18 8.42 -8.18 -15.86
N LEU A 19 7.36 -7.45 -15.54
CA LEU A 19 5.96 -7.83 -15.76
C LEU A 19 5.24 -6.93 -16.78
N ASP A 20 5.89 -5.92 -17.36
CA ASP A 20 5.22 -4.89 -18.19
C ASP A 20 4.37 -5.45 -19.35
N ALA A 21 4.76 -6.61 -19.92
CA ALA A 21 4.04 -7.27 -21.01
C ALA A 21 3.13 -8.44 -20.54
N SER A 22 2.87 -8.52 -19.23
CA SER A 22 2.12 -9.62 -18.60
C SER A 22 0.81 -9.11 -18.03
N GLU A 23 -0.19 -9.99 -18.01
CA GLU A 23 -1.42 -9.84 -17.22
C GLU A 23 -1.13 -9.66 -15.71
N LEU A 24 0.08 -9.94 -15.24
CA LEU A 24 0.47 -9.74 -13.84
C LEU A 24 0.95 -8.30 -13.54
N SER A 25 1.17 -7.46 -14.55
CA SER A 25 1.65 -6.07 -14.41
C SER A 25 0.81 -5.23 -13.44
N HIS A 26 -0.52 -5.41 -13.47
CA HIS A 26 -1.45 -4.68 -12.61
C HIS A 26 -1.61 -5.30 -11.22
N ARG A 27 -1.10 -6.53 -11.00
CA ARG A 27 -1.26 -7.27 -9.75
C ARG A 27 -0.10 -7.08 -8.79
N PHE A 28 1.04 -6.60 -9.25
CA PHE A 28 2.22 -6.45 -8.39
C PHE A 28 2.85 -5.07 -8.53
N TYR A 29 3.21 -4.51 -7.39
CA TYR A 29 3.84 -3.21 -7.29
C TYR A 29 4.98 -3.24 -6.28
N ARG A 30 6.04 -2.47 -6.54
CA ARG A 30 7.16 -2.31 -5.62
C ARG A 30 7.00 -1.04 -4.80
N TRP A 31 7.15 -1.17 -3.49
CA TRP A 31 7.38 -0.06 -2.58
C TRP A 31 8.83 -0.08 -2.07
N ARG A 32 9.34 1.07 -1.63
CA ARG A 32 10.63 1.15 -0.95
C ARG A 32 10.40 1.44 0.52
N GLY A 33 11.02 0.68 1.42
CA GLY A 33 11.02 0.98 2.85
C GLY A 33 12.03 2.07 3.22
N ALA A 34 12.05 2.46 4.50
CA ALA A 34 12.88 3.55 4.99
C ALA A 34 14.39 3.23 4.84
N SER A 35 14.76 1.95 4.95
CA SER A 35 16.10 1.44 4.68
C SER A 35 16.49 1.47 3.19
N GLY A 36 15.56 1.77 2.28
CA GLY A 36 15.75 1.69 0.83
C GLY A 36 15.52 0.30 0.24
N LYS A 37 15.28 -0.73 1.08
CA LYS A 37 14.89 -2.07 0.62
C LYS A 37 13.60 -2.02 -0.19
N GLY A 38 13.53 -2.86 -1.23
CA GLY A 38 12.34 -3.00 -2.07
C GLY A 38 11.41 -4.09 -1.54
N TYR A 39 10.13 -3.78 -1.43
CA TYR A 39 9.08 -4.69 -1.00
C TYR A 39 8.08 -4.86 -2.14
N ILE A 40 7.82 -6.11 -2.52
CA ILE A 40 6.81 -6.43 -3.54
C ILE A 40 5.47 -6.59 -2.84
N CYS A 41 4.46 -5.90 -3.34
CA CYS A 41 3.10 -5.94 -2.86
C CYS A 41 2.16 -6.45 -3.94
N SER A 42 1.22 -7.30 -3.54
CA SER A 42 0.08 -7.67 -4.36
C SER A 42 -0.97 -6.56 -4.32
N VAL A 43 -1.62 -6.27 -5.44
CA VAL A 43 -2.63 -5.22 -5.57
C VAL A 43 -4.03 -5.85 -5.59
N PHE A 44 -4.90 -5.36 -4.71
CA PHE A 44 -6.30 -5.73 -4.60
C PHE A 44 -7.17 -4.46 -4.78
N PRO A 45 -8.31 -4.56 -5.48
CA PRO A 45 -9.21 -3.42 -5.65
C PRO A 45 -9.87 -3.03 -4.32
N LYS A 46 -10.32 -1.77 -4.19
CA LYS A 46 -10.98 -1.24 -2.97
C LYS A 46 -12.03 -2.20 -2.37
N GLY A 47 -12.89 -2.79 -3.21
CA GLY A 47 -13.99 -3.65 -2.79
C GLY A 47 -13.60 -5.02 -2.24
N GLU A 48 -12.30 -5.35 -2.24
CA GLU A 48 -11.77 -6.60 -1.68
C GLU A 48 -11.21 -6.41 -0.26
N LEU A 49 -11.55 -5.32 0.44
CA LEU A 49 -11.11 -5.13 1.83
C LEU A 49 -11.46 -6.31 2.75
N PRO A 50 -12.64 -6.95 2.70
CA PRO A 50 -12.92 -8.11 3.54
C PRO A 50 -11.94 -9.27 3.34
N LEU A 51 -11.47 -9.48 2.09
CA LEU A 51 -10.44 -10.48 1.78
C LEU A 51 -9.09 -10.05 2.36
N VAL A 52 -8.70 -8.79 2.13
CA VAL A 52 -7.44 -8.21 2.61
C VAL A 52 -7.33 -8.24 4.14
N ALA A 53 -8.43 -7.93 4.83
CA ALA A 53 -8.55 -7.96 6.28
C ALA A 53 -8.40 -9.37 6.86
N GLY A 54 -8.65 -10.41 6.06
CA GLY A 54 -8.50 -11.81 6.46
C GLY A 54 -7.07 -12.36 6.37
N PHE A 55 -6.13 -11.62 5.76
CA PHE A 55 -4.75 -12.09 5.64
C PHE A 55 -4.01 -12.02 6.98
N SER A 56 -3.26 -13.08 7.30
CA SER A 56 -2.32 -13.11 8.42
C SER A 56 -0.89 -12.85 7.93
N SER A 57 -0.03 -12.33 8.81
CA SER A 57 1.38 -12.03 8.50
C SER A 57 1.52 -11.16 7.25
N ALA A 58 0.88 -9.98 7.29
CA ALA A 58 0.89 -9.05 6.16
C ALA A 58 0.93 -7.59 6.62
N VAL A 59 1.36 -6.72 5.73
CA VAL A 59 1.19 -5.28 5.82
C VAL A 59 0.33 -4.81 4.67
N THR A 60 -0.78 -4.18 5.01
CA THR A 60 -1.73 -3.61 4.06
C THR A 60 -1.50 -2.10 3.96
N ILE A 61 -1.37 -1.63 2.74
CA ILE A 61 -1.24 -0.21 2.40
C ILE A 61 -2.52 0.18 1.65
N GLY A 62 -3.27 1.12 2.19
CA GLY A 62 -4.32 1.79 1.43
C GLY A 62 -3.69 2.81 0.49
N VAL A 63 -4.06 2.76 -0.78
CA VAL A 63 -3.47 3.57 -1.85
C VAL A 63 -4.53 4.38 -2.57
N SER A 64 -4.24 5.65 -2.80
CA SER A 64 -5.00 6.55 -3.65
C SER A 64 -4.21 6.82 -4.95
N ARG A 65 -4.87 6.98 -6.10
CA ARG A 65 -4.22 7.40 -7.35
C ARG A 65 -4.55 8.85 -7.71
N ASP A 66 -4.16 9.78 -6.86
CA ASP A 66 -4.24 11.21 -7.19
C ASP A 66 -3.39 11.52 -8.44
N ALA A 67 -4.02 12.11 -9.46
CA ALA A 67 -3.44 12.41 -10.77
C ALA A 67 -2.65 11.24 -11.42
N GLY A 68 -3.08 9.99 -11.18
CA GLY A 68 -2.46 8.78 -11.76
C GLY A 68 -1.18 8.31 -11.06
N THR A 69 -0.74 8.97 -10.00
CA THR A 69 0.42 8.52 -9.21
C THR A 69 -0.05 7.81 -7.93
N PRO A 70 0.30 6.52 -7.72
CA PRO A 70 -0.02 5.81 -6.49
C PRO A 70 0.63 6.46 -5.26
N ARG A 71 -0.20 6.82 -4.28
CA ARG A 71 0.22 7.36 -2.98
C ARG A 71 -0.39 6.55 -1.84
N ALA A 72 0.43 6.16 -0.87
CA ALA A 72 -0.05 5.55 0.35
C ALA A 72 -0.84 6.58 1.19
N VAL A 73 -2.03 6.20 1.64
CA VAL A 73 -2.89 7.02 2.51
C VAL A 73 -3.06 6.41 3.90
N CYS A 74 -2.89 5.09 4.03
CA CYS A 74 -2.80 4.42 5.32
C CYS A 74 -1.92 3.16 5.23
N VAL A 75 -1.38 2.72 6.36
CA VAL A 75 -0.62 1.48 6.50
C VAL A 75 -1.07 0.76 7.75
N MET A 76 -1.40 -0.53 7.64
CA MET A 76 -1.90 -1.36 8.73
C MET A 76 -1.23 -2.73 8.72
N PRO A 77 -0.69 -3.22 9.84
CA PRO A 77 -0.31 -4.62 9.96
C PRO A 77 -1.56 -5.50 10.02
N SER A 78 -1.46 -6.76 9.57
CA SER A 78 -2.56 -7.73 9.54
C SER A 78 -3.28 -7.89 10.88
N GLY A 79 -2.54 -7.79 12.00
CA GLY A 79 -3.13 -7.87 13.35
C GLY A 79 -4.05 -6.70 13.71
N ALA A 80 -3.95 -5.55 13.02
CA ALA A 80 -4.82 -4.40 13.25
C ALA A 80 -6.24 -4.61 12.72
N PHE A 81 -6.43 -5.40 11.66
CA PHE A 81 -7.76 -5.73 11.14
C PHE A 81 -8.51 -6.70 12.05
N ALA A 82 -7.80 -7.68 12.62
CA ALA A 82 -8.40 -8.66 13.55
C ALA A 82 -8.91 -8.03 14.86
N LEU A 83 -8.40 -6.84 15.22
CA LEU A 83 -8.78 -6.09 16.41
C LEU A 83 -9.78 -4.96 16.11
N ALA A 84 -10.01 -4.66 14.83
CA ALA A 84 -10.95 -3.63 14.42
C ALA A 84 -12.37 -4.20 14.44
N GLU A 85 -13.28 -3.57 15.18
CA GLU A 85 -14.71 -3.85 15.07
C GLU A 85 -15.18 -3.57 13.63
N ASP A 86 -16.20 -4.28 13.13
CA ASP A 86 -16.73 -4.11 11.76
C ASP A 86 -17.03 -2.64 11.39
N ARG A 87 -17.37 -1.80 12.39
CA ARG A 87 -17.54 -0.34 12.20
C ARG A 87 -16.26 0.41 11.87
N ALA A 88 -15.11 0.04 12.45
CA ALA A 88 -13.84 0.68 12.16
C ALA A 88 -13.37 0.34 10.74
N ILE A 89 -13.62 -0.89 10.29
CA ILE A 89 -13.40 -1.30 8.89
C ILE A 89 -14.33 -0.51 7.95
N SER A 90 -15.62 -0.43 8.30
CA SER A 90 -16.61 0.34 7.51
C SER A 90 -16.28 1.84 7.44
N ALA A 91 -15.79 2.43 8.53
CA ALA A 91 -15.35 3.83 8.56
C ALA A 91 -14.11 4.03 7.67
N LEU A 92 -13.20 3.07 7.64
CA LEU A 92 -12.03 3.10 6.77
C LEU A 92 -12.42 2.99 5.28
N GLU A 93 -13.42 2.20 4.92
CA GLU A 93 -13.95 2.16 3.54
C GLU A 93 -14.63 3.46 3.12
N ALA A 94 -15.35 4.08 4.06
CA ALA A 94 -16.15 5.28 3.83
C ALA A 94 -15.30 6.55 3.69
N ASP A 95 -14.16 6.64 4.38
CA ASP A 95 -13.50 7.93 4.64
C ASP A 95 -12.04 8.05 4.13
N SER A 96 -11.49 7.01 3.48
CA SER A 96 -10.03 6.91 3.31
C SER A 96 -9.43 7.41 2.00
N GLY A 97 -10.24 7.75 0.98
CA GLY A 97 -9.71 8.06 -0.36
C GLY A 97 -8.92 6.89 -1.00
N VAL A 98 -9.03 5.68 -0.43
CA VAL A 98 -8.40 4.46 -0.94
C VAL A 98 -9.13 3.97 -2.18
N GLU A 99 -8.35 3.69 -3.21
CA GLU A 99 -8.79 3.10 -4.48
C GLU A 99 -8.24 1.67 -4.64
N GLU A 100 -7.09 1.38 -4.02
CA GLU A 100 -6.42 0.08 -4.07
C GLU A 100 -5.80 -0.30 -2.72
N TRP A 101 -5.76 -1.59 -2.44
CA TRP A 101 -5.06 -2.18 -1.30
C TRP A 101 -3.81 -2.90 -1.79
N HIS A 102 -2.64 -2.43 -1.36
CA HIS A 102 -1.36 -3.07 -1.67
C HIS A 102 -0.90 -3.88 -0.45
N VAL A 103 -0.72 -5.19 -0.61
CA VAL A 103 -0.42 -6.11 0.49
C VAL A 103 0.97 -6.71 0.33
N HIS A 104 1.83 -6.50 1.33
CA HIS A 104 3.10 -7.20 1.45
C HIS A 104 2.98 -8.32 2.48
N PHE A 105 3.16 -9.57 2.07
CA PHE A 105 3.15 -10.72 2.96
C PHE A 105 4.51 -10.88 3.64
N THR A 106 4.55 -10.87 4.97
CA THR A 106 5.76 -11.05 5.76
C THR A 106 5.41 -11.50 7.19
N ALA A 107 6.17 -12.45 7.71
CA ALA A 107 6.15 -12.83 9.12
C ALA A 107 7.15 -12.02 9.97
N ASP A 108 7.92 -11.13 9.34
CA ASP A 108 8.93 -10.31 9.99
C ASP A 108 8.43 -8.88 10.26
N ASP A 109 8.16 -8.59 11.54
CA ASP A 109 7.76 -7.27 12.04
C ASP A 109 8.79 -6.16 11.71
N ALA A 110 10.07 -6.49 11.55
CA ALA A 110 11.07 -5.51 11.16
C ALA A 110 10.85 -5.02 9.72
N CYS A 111 10.51 -5.93 8.80
CA CYS A 111 10.13 -5.57 7.44
C CYS A 111 8.86 -4.71 7.42
N ALA A 112 7.88 -5.05 8.26
CA ALA A 112 6.65 -4.29 8.37
C ALA A 112 6.90 -2.84 8.84
N ARG A 113 7.72 -2.67 9.87
CA ARG A 113 8.11 -1.36 10.39
C ARG A 113 8.91 -0.54 9.38
N ASP A 114 9.87 -1.15 8.69
CA ASP A 114 10.67 -0.47 7.67
C ASP A 114 9.81 0.06 6.52
N LEU A 115 8.88 -0.77 6.04
CA LEU A 115 7.93 -0.39 5.00
C LEU A 115 6.97 0.70 5.48
N ALA A 116 6.36 0.56 6.66
CA ALA A 116 5.45 1.58 7.19
C ALA A 116 6.15 2.94 7.38
N ALA A 117 7.40 2.92 7.84
CA ALA A 117 8.19 4.14 8.07
C ALA A 117 8.50 4.93 6.80
N SER A 118 8.44 4.37 5.59
CA SER A 118 8.68 5.15 4.36
C SER A 118 7.42 5.79 3.76
N LEU A 119 6.23 5.42 4.24
CA LEU A 119 4.97 5.70 3.56
C LEU A 119 4.16 6.84 4.20
N LEU A 120 4.45 7.20 5.45
CA LEU A 120 3.66 8.16 6.25
C LEU A 120 4.41 9.48 6.53
N HIS A 121 5.18 9.98 5.57
CA HIS A 121 5.97 11.22 5.68
C HIS A 121 5.65 12.22 4.57
#